data_AF-A0A7V2G4F9-F1
#
_entry.id   AF-A0A7V2G4F9-F1
#
_cell.length_a   1.000
_cell.length_b   1.000
_cell.length_c   1.000
_cell.angle_alpha   90.00
_cell.angle_beta   90.00
_cell.angle_gamma   90.00
#
_symmetry.space_group_name_H-M   'P 1'
#
loop_
_entity.id
_entity.type
_entity.pdbx_description
1 polymer ?
#
loop_
_entity_poly.entity_id
_entity_poly.type
_entity_poly.pdbx_seq_one_letter_code
_entity_poly.pdbx_strand_id
1 'polypeptide(L)'
;MPSGTSPSDPPVPPRPGLPQRVRAEAELLAWRAKYFLTLRARELLQAVARPLGRDCLTRDGSARLLDSLGMRYEVGEIAELSLGPGIHKLEVRPSGTVRVNGRHILNTDLGNRMALIDRVRKRARVERAIALWSHPFKGYYHWTIEVLPKICACLERWGPGLGGRTLVFPRSYRAYEKEGLALLGISEEQTLDTTPGLNVEADSIAIVPAPNWFRPIPNLDLLRKRLLPHAEGDGPRRLYLSRTGLPRRTCPNERELWDLLQPLGFTLIPEQARTVRQQIGLFRNAEMILSLHGSAMTNIVWSPRDALVIELASRRYAPEYFPNLTRSLGQRYHQVLSGAGKHHKTAVIADVEADIPALRSYFESLEPFARKPGSGGQ
;
A
#
# COMPACT_ATOMS: atom_id res chain seq x y z
N MET A 1 -74.78 16.53 11.96
CA MET A 1 -74.02 15.27 11.76
C MET A 1 -72.66 15.60 11.13
N PRO A 2 -71.59 15.85 11.91
CA PRO A 2 -70.23 15.87 11.40
C PRO A 2 -69.53 14.52 11.64
N SER A 3 -68.82 14.07 10.62
CA SER A 3 -68.03 12.85 10.52
C SER A 3 -66.78 12.86 11.41
N GLY A 4 -66.48 11.70 12.00
CA GLY A 4 -65.42 11.50 13.00
C GLY A 4 -63.99 11.68 12.50
N THR A 5 -63.15 12.20 13.39
CA THR A 5 -61.69 12.32 13.28
C THR A 5 -61.01 11.09 13.88
N SER A 6 -60.14 10.42 13.11
CA SER A 6 -59.21 9.40 13.61
C SER A 6 -58.18 9.99 14.58
N PRO A 7 -57.71 9.23 15.59
CA PRO A 7 -56.64 9.67 16.47
C PRO A 7 -55.29 9.56 15.75
N SER A 8 -54.55 10.66 15.74
CA SER A 8 -53.16 10.75 15.28
C SER A 8 -52.20 10.03 16.25
N ASP A 9 -51.34 9.17 15.73
CA ASP A 9 -50.27 8.53 16.51
C ASP A 9 -49.29 9.56 17.12
N PRO A 10 -48.75 9.30 18.32
CA PRO A 10 -47.79 10.19 18.96
C PRO A 10 -46.43 10.22 18.22
N PRO A 11 -45.69 11.34 18.27
CA PRO A 11 -44.42 11.48 17.59
C PRO A 11 -43.38 10.51 18.17
N VAL A 12 -42.68 9.79 17.28
CA VAL A 12 -41.59 8.88 17.64
C VAL A 12 -40.45 9.68 18.29
N PRO A 13 -39.98 9.32 19.50
CA PRO A 13 -38.89 10.04 20.15
C PRO A 13 -37.60 9.92 19.33
N PRO A 14 -36.76 10.97 19.29
CA PRO A 14 -35.50 10.92 18.58
C PRO A 14 -34.65 9.79 19.14
N ARG A 15 -34.09 8.96 18.25
CA ARG A 15 -33.17 7.89 18.64
C ARG A 15 -32.06 8.48 19.53
N PRO A 16 -31.78 7.89 20.70
CA PRO A 16 -30.75 8.43 21.58
C PRO A 16 -29.43 8.48 20.81
N GLY A 17 -28.83 9.67 20.78
CA GLY A 17 -27.49 9.85 20.23
C GLY A 17 -26.49 8.96 20.97
N LEU A 18 -25.46 8.48 20.26
CA LEU A 18 -24.37 7.71 20.89
C LEU A 18 -23.88 8.44 22.15
N PRO A 19 -23.71 7.73 23.29
CA PRO A 19 -23.26 8.34 24.54
C PRO A 19 -22.01 9.20 24.32
N GLN A 20 -21.90 10.32 25.03
CA GLN A 20 -20.81 11.30 24.82
C GLN A 20 -19.41 10.69 24.93
N ARG A 21 -19.25 9.69 25.81
CA ARG A 21 -18.03 8.85 25.91
C ARG A 21 -17.73 8.06 24.63
N VAL A 22 -18.75 7.50 23.98
CA VAL A 22 -18.62 6.75 22.72
C VAL A 22 -18.30 7.69 21.55
N ARG A 23 -18.81 8.94 21.55
CA ARG A 23 -18.43 9.97 20.56
C ARG A 23 -16.96 10.38 20.72
N ALA A 24 -16.54 10.71 21.95
CA ALA A 24 -15.16 11.07 22.23
C ALA A 24 -14.19 9.92 21.92
N GLU A 25 -14.56 8.67 22.23
CA GLU A 25 -13.80 7.49 21.84
C GLU A 25 -13.79 7.26 20.34
N ALA A 26 -14.90 7.50 19.62
CA ALA A 26 -14.97 7.39 18.16
C ALA A 26 -14.11 8.46 17.45
N GLU A 27 -14.04 9.68 17.99
CA GLU A 27 -13.16 10.75 17.49
C GLU A 27 -11.69 10.48 17.81
N LEU A 28 -11.40 9.97 19.01
CA LEU A 28 -10.08 9.50 19.40
C LEU A 28 -9.64 8.29 18.56
N LEU A 29 -10.57 7.39 18.22
CA LEU A 29 -10.37 6.26 17.32
C LEU A 29 -10.17 6.73 15.87
N ALA A 30 -10.90 7.74 15.40
CA ALA A 30 -10.67 8.34 14.09
C ALA A 30 -9.28 9.00 14.01
N TRP A 31 -8.84 9.65 15.09
CA TRP A 31 -7.50 10.25 15.18
C TRP A 31 -6.39 9.19 15.30
N ARG A 32 -6.58 8.14 16.13
CA ARG A 32 -5.62 7.03 16.28
C ARG A 32 -5.54 6.15 15.03
N ALA A 33 -6.67 5.85 14.39
CA ALA A 33 -6.72 5.13 13.12
C ALA A 33 -6.11 5.93 11.96
N LYS A 34 -6.13 7.27 12.03
CA LYS A 34 -5.50 8.15 11.04
C LYS A 34 -3.96 8.06 11.04
N TYR A 35 -3.33 7.60 12.13
CA TYR A 35 -1.87 7.64 12.24
C TYR A 35 -1.19 6.36 12.76
N PHE A 36 -1.74 5.60 13.72
CA PHE A 36 -1.12 4.36 14.22
C PHE A 36 -2.13 3.39 14.86
N LEU A 37 -2.23 2.17 14.31
CA LEU A 37 -2.98 1.06 14.92
C LEU A 37 -2.14 0.39 16.01
N THR A 38 -2.11 0.94 17.21
CA THR A 38 -1.56 0.24 18.38
C THR A 38 -2.40 -1.01 18.69
N LEU A 39 -1.80 -2.03 19.32
CA LEU A 39 -2.50 -3.24 19.76
C LEU A 39 -3.74 -2.91 20.62
N ARG A 40 -3.66 -1.83 21.42
CA ARG A 40 -4.77 -1.34 22.25
C ARG A 40 -5.91 -0.71 21.43
N ALA A 41 -5.59 0.03 20.36
CA ALA A 41 -6.62 0.54 19.43
C ALA A 41 -7.30 -0.61 18.66
N ARG A 42 -6.54 -1.66 18.36
CA ARG A 42 -7.02 -2.91 17.76
C ARG A 42 -8.02 -3.61 18.68
N GLU A 43 -7.70 -3.80 19.95
CA GLU A 43 -8.60 -4.45 20.93
C GLU A 43 -9.88 -3.63 21.17
N LEU A 44 -9.76 -2.30 21.33
CA LEU A 44 -10.93 -1.43 21.52
C LEU A 44 -11.87 -1.44 20.31
N LEU A 45 -11.38 -1.37 19.08
CA LEU A 45 -12.24 -1.44 17.89
C LEU A 45 -13.00 -2.77 17.80
N GLN A 46 -12.39 -3.87 18.25
CA GLN A 46 -13.04 -5.17 18.30
C GLN A 46 -14.10 -5.24 19.41
N ALA A 47 -13.80 -4.69 20.58
CA ALA A 47 -14.75 -4.61 21.69
C ALA A 47 -15.97 -3.75 21.34
N VAL A 48 -15.79 -2.65 20.60
CA VAL A 48 -16.88 -1.77 20.12
C VAL A 48 -17.66 -2.40 18.95
N ALA A 49 -17.01 -3.20 18.10
CA ALA A 49 -17.66 -3.83 16.95
C ALA A 49 -18.55 -5.03 17.32
N ARG A 50 -18.19 -5.79 18.37
CA ARG A 50 -18.92 -6.99 18.81
C ARG A 50 -20.40 -6.70 19.13
N PRO A 51 -20.78 -5.64 19.87
CA PRO A 51 -22.18 -5.29 20.11
C PRO A 51 -22.93 -4.77 18.87
N LEU A 52 -22.23 -4.33 17.82
CA LEU A 52 -22.82 -3.76 16.60
C LEU A 52 -23.10 -4.80 15.51
N GLY A 53 -23.01 -6.09 15.82
CA GLY A 53 -23.27 -7.18 14.86
C GLY A 53 -22.23 -7.29 13.74
N ARG A 54 -21.01 -6.76 13.94
CA ARG A 54 -19.94 -6.76 12.94
C ARG A 54 -18.72 -7.54 13.45
N ASP A 55 -18.49 -8.71 12.88
CA ASP A 55 -17.35 -9.56 13.23
C ASP A 55 -16.16 -9.21 12.32
N CYS A 56 -15.32 -8.26 12.73
CA CYS A 56 -14.02 -8.02 12.10
C CYS A 56 -13.08 -9.19 12.37
N LEU A 57 -12.87 -10.03 11.36
CA LEU A 57 -12.05 -11.22 11.47
C LEU A 57 -10.55 -10.86 11.51
N THR A 58 -9.77 -11.65 12.24
CA THR A 58 -8.30 -11.63 12.06
C THR A 58 -7.95 -12.26 10.71
N ARG A 59 -6.66 -12.29 10.37
CA ARG A 59 -6.19 -13.07 9.22
C ARG A 59 -6.63 -14.54 9.36
N ASP A 60 -6.34 -15.16 10.50
CA ASP A 60 -6.74 -16.55 10.77
C ASP A 60 -8.25 -16.74 10.83
N GLY A 61 -9.00 -15.75 11.35
CA GLY A 61 -10.45 -15.78 11.33
C GLY A 61 -11.01 -15.76 9.91
N SER A 62 -10.40 -14.95 9.03
CA SER A 62 -10.77 -14.91 7.61
C SER A 62 -10.41 -16.21 6.93
N ALA A 63 -9.22 -16.75 7.22
CA ALA A 63 -8.77 -18.05 6.70
C ALA A 63 -9.71 -19.18 7.11
N ARG A 64 -10.09 -19.29 8.39
CA ARG A 64 -11.06 -20.30 8.87
C ARG A 64 -12.43 -20.16 8.22
N LEU A 65 -12.91 -18.92 8.03
CA LEU A 65 -14.18 -18.70 7.35
C LEU A 65 -14.09 -19.15 5.88
N LEU A 66 -13.05 -18.76 5.15
CA LEU A 66 -12.88 -19.19 3.76
C LEU A 66 -12.72 -20.71 3.64
N ASP A 67 -11.95 -21.33 4.54
CA ASP A 67 -11.75 -22.78 4.59
C ASP A 67 -13.08 -23.53 4.82
N SER A 68 -13.92 -23.03 5.74
CA SER A 68 -15.28 -23.57 5.97
C SER A 68 -16.21 -23.47 4.76
N LEU A 69 -15.86 -22.62 3.78
CA LEU A 69 -16.58 -22.41 2.52
C LEU A 69 -15.86 -23.09 1.34
N GLY A 70 -14.86 -23.95 1.59
CA GLY A 70 -14.09 -24.67 0.58
C GLY A 70 -13.07 -23.82 -0.19
N MET A 71 -12.67 -22.67 0.35
CA MET A 71 -11.75 -21.74 -0.29
C MET A 71 -10.43 -21.63 0.48
N ARG A 72 -9.32 -21.54 -0.26
CA ARG A 72 -8.00 -21.28 0.34
C ARG A 72 -7.78 -19.79 0.53
N TYR A 73 -7.37 -19.42 1.74
CA TYR A 73 -6.88 -18.07 2.04
C TYR A 73 -5.35 -18.08 1.99
N GLU A 74 -4.79 -17.81 0.83
CA GLU A 74 -3.33 -17.85 0.58
C GLU A 74 -2.85 -16.50 0.06
N VAL A 75 -1.65 -16.08 0.49
CA VAL A 75 -1.08 -14.79 0.11
C VAL A 75 -0.77 -14.78 -1.38
N GLY A 76 -1.24 -13.76 -2.11
CA GLY A 76 -0.96 -13.60 -3.55
C GLY A 76 -1.83 -14.46 -4.47
N GLU A 77 -2.59 -15.41 -3.90
CA GLU A 77 -3.51 -16.27 -4.64
C GLU A 77 -4.92 -15.69 -4.69
N ILE A 78 -5.61 -15.93 -5.81
CA ILE A 78 -6.98 -15.43 -6.01
C ILE A 78 -7.97 -16.38 -5.34
N ALA A 79 -8.68 -15.89 -4.33
CA ALA A 79 -9.85 -16.55 -3.76
C ALA A 79 -11.13 -15.86 -4.23
N GLU A 80 -12.11 -16.62 -4.72
CA GLU A 80 -13.36 -16.08 -5.26
C GLU A 80 -14.57 -16.62 -4.51
N LEU A 81 -15.26 -15.72 -3.81
CA LEU A 81 -16.50 -16.01 -3.09
C LEU A 81 -17.67 -15.81 -4.05
N SER A 82 -18.65 -16.72 -4.05
CA SER A 82 -19.89 -16.59 -4.82
C SER A 82 -21.10 -16.82 -3.92
N LEU A 83 -22.24 -16.23 -4.27
CA LEU A 83 -23.51 -16.53 -3.60
C LEU A 83 -23.83 -18.03 -3.73
N GLY A 84 -24.35 -18.62 -2.66
CA GLY A 84 -24.61 -20.06 -2.58
C GLY A 84 -24.87 -20.53 -1.15
N PRO A 85 -24.80 -21.84 -0.89
CA PRO A 85 -24.94 -22.39 0.45
C PRO A 85 -23.97 -21.72 1.44
N GLY A 86 -24.50 -21.12 2.50
CA GLY A 86 -23.70 -20.40 3.50
C GLY A 86 -23.28 -18.98 3.12
N ILE A 87 -23.48 -18.52 1.87
CA ILE A 87 -23.21 -17.13 1.43
C ILE A 87 -24.44 -16.57 0.72
N HIS A 88 -25.26 -15.80 1.42
CA HIS A 88 -26.45 -15.16 0.85
C HIS A 88 -26.24 -13.67 0.55
N LYS A 89 -25.11 -13.09 0.98
CA LYS A 89 -24.77 -11.70 0.68
C LYS A 89 -23.27 -11.45 0.61
N LEU A 90 -22.83 -10.78 -0.44
CA LEU A 90 -21.46 -10.32 -0.61
C LEU A 90 -21.43 -8.82 -0.91
N GLU A 91 -20.55 -8.11 -0.20
CA GLU A 91 -20.45 -6.65 -0.29
C GLU A 91 -18.99 -6.17 -0.28
N VAL A 92 -18.65 -5.24 -1.19
CA VAL A 92 -17.47 -4.37 -1.03
C VAL A 92 -17.91 -3.07 -0.40
N ARG A 93 -17.32 -2.75 0.75
CA ARG A 93 -17.65 -1.58 1.57
C ARG A 93 -16.94 -0.31 1.05
N PRO A 94 -17.35 0.90 1.46
CA PRO A 94 -16.67 2.15 1.08
C PRO A 94 -15.14 2.15 1.27
N SER A 95 -14.66 1.51 2.33
CA SER A 95 -13.22 1.31 2.61
C SER A 95 -12.51 0.31 1.69
N GLY A 96 -13.22 -0.34 0.76
CA GLY A 96 -12.72 -1.46 -0.06
C GLY A 96 -12.75 -2.82 0.64
N THR A 97 -13.15 -2.86 1.92
CA THR A 97 -13.21 -4.10 2.69
C THR A 97 -14.36 -5.00 2.24
N VAL A 98 -14.15 -6.31 2.21
CA VAL A 98 -15.18 -7.29 1.86
C VAL A 98 -16.00 -7.70 3.09
N ARG A 99 -17.33 -7.71 2.94
CA ARG A 99 -18.28 -8.16 3.95
C ARG A 99 -19.14 -9.31 3.43
N VAL A 100 -19.26 -10.36 4.23
CA VAL A 100 -20.00 -11.59 3.93
C VAL A 100 -21.21 -11.69 4.87
N ASN A 101 -22.37 -12.02 4.31
CA ASN A 101 -23.65 -12.19 5.01
C ASN A 101 -24.05 -10.99 5.90
N GLY A 102 -23.63 -9.78 5.52
CA GLY A 102 -23.87 -8.55 6.28
C GLY A 102 -23.15 -8.46 7.64
N ARG A 103 -22.42 -9.50 8.05
CA ARG A 103 -21.87 -9.66 9.41
C ARG A 103 -20.35 -9.78 9.44
N HIS A 104 -19.79 -10.69 8.64
CA HIS A 104 -18.36 -11.02 8.70
C HIS A 104 -17.57 -10.08 7.81
N ILE A 105 -16.59 -9.38 8.37
CA ILE A 105 -15.73 -8.49 7.61
C ILE A 105 -14.38 -9.19 7.42
N LEU A 106 -14.04 -9.52 6.17
CA LEU A 106 -12.82 -10.22 5.84
C LEU A 106 -11.61 -9.31 5.98
N ASN A 107 -10.53 -9.85 6.52
CA ASN A 107 -9.21 -9.24 6.42
C ASN A 107 -8.57 -9.71 5.11
N THR A 108 -8.71 -8.94 4.04
CA THR A 108 -8.06 -9.24 2.76
C THR A 108 -6.63 -8.72 2.73
N ASP A 109 -6.33 -7.65 3.46
CA ASP A 109 -5.06 -6.95 3.36
C ASP A 109 -4.47 -6.59 4.72
N LEU A 110 -4.40 -5.28 4.98
CA LEU A 110 -3.74 -4.64 6.10
C LEU A 110 -4.78 -4.30 7.17
N GLY A 111 -5.66 -5.26 7.43
CA GLY A 111 -6.80 -5.11 8.32
C GLY A 111 -8.10 -4.76 7.60
N ASN A 112 -9.18 -4.78 8.38
CA ASN A 112 -10.57 -4.70 7.93
C ASN A 112 -11.44 -3.80 8.81
N ARG A 113 -10.81 -3.11 9.76
CA ARG A 113 -11.49 -2.31 10.78
C ARG A 113 -12.01 -0.99 10.23
N MET A 114 -11.48 -0.55 9.10
CA MET A 114 -11.97 0.64 8.41
C MET A 114 -13.44 0.50 8.01
N ALA A 115 -13.90 -0.72 7.75
CA ALA A 115 -15.29 -1.02 7.48
C ALA A 115 -16.25 -0.69 8.65
N LEU A 116 -15.73 -0.57 9.88
CA LEU A 116 -16.53 -0.19 11.05
C LEU A 116 -16.96 1.27 11.00
N ILE A 117 -16.10 2.14 10.48
CA ILE A 117 -16.37 3.58 10.39
C ILE A 117 -16.90 4.01 9.02
N ASP A 118 -17.09 3.06 8.10
CA ASP A 118 -17.67 3.33 6.78
C ASP A 118 -19.07 3.93 6.88
N ARG A 119 -19.23 5.07 6.22
CA ARG A 119 -20.52 5.73 6.03
C ARG A 119 -21.06 5.36 4.65
N VAL A 120 -22.04 4.46 4.63
CA VAL A 120 -22.76 4.11 3.40
C VAL A 120 -23.70 5.25 3.07
N ARG A 121 -23.51 5.83 1.90
CA ARG A 121 -24.36 6.90 1.34
C ARG A 121 -25.09 6.43 0.10
N LYS A 122 -24.47 5.53 -0.66
CA LYS A 122 -24.96 5.02 -1.94
C LYS A 122 -24.85 3.50 -1.98
N ARG A 123 -25.67 2.86 -2.80
CA ARG A 123 -25.61 1.43 -3.08
C ARG A 123 -25.52 1.20 -4.58
N ALA A 124 -24.76 0.20 -4.96
CA ALA A 124 -24.65 -0.30 -6.33
C ALA A 124 -24.65 -1.83 -6.31
N ARG A 125 -24.94 -2.45 -7.45
CA ARG A 125 -24.79 -3.88 -7.66
C ARG A 125 -23.95 -4.12 -8.91
N VAL A 126 -23.08 -5.12 -8.86
CA VAL A 126 -22.38 -5.68 -10.03
C VAL A 126 -22.53 -7.20 -10.01
N GLU A 127 -22.40 -7.87 -11.15
CA GLU A 127 -22.45 -9.33 -11.17
C GLU A 127 -21.21 -9.91 -10.47
N ARG A 128 -20.02 -9.46 -10.88
CA ARG A 128 -18.74 -9.97 -10.37
C ARG A 128 -17.79 -8.84 -10.06
N ALA A 129 -17.22 -8.87 -8.86
CA ALA A 129 -16.29 -7.84 -8.38
C ALA A 129 -14.90 -8.44 -8.09
N ILE A 130 -13.87 -7.62 -8.23
CA ILE A 130 -12.56 -7.85 -7.63
C ILE A 130 -12.35 -6.75 -6.58
N ALA A 131 -12.25 -7.12 -5.31
CA ALA A 131 -11.92 -6.20 -4.23
C ALA A 131 -10.39 -6.09 -4.12
N LEU A 132 -9.84 -4.98 -4.60
CA LEU A 132 -8.38 -4.83 -4.75
C LEU A 132 -7.66 -4.55 -3.43
N TRP A 133 -8.25 -3.77 -2.53
CA TRP A 133 -7.62 -3.45 -1.23
C TRP A 133 -8.61 -2.94 -0.18
N SER A 134 -8.30 -3.13 1.11
CA SER A 134 -9.20 -2.81 2.24
C SER A 134 -8.73 -1.66 3.16
N HIS A 135 -8.24 -0.54 2.63
CA HIS A 135 -7.92 0.65 3.44
C HIS A 135 -7.90 1.99 2.66
N PRO A 136 -8.08 3.14 3.34
CA PRO A 136 -8.04 4.45 2.69
C PRO A 136 -6.61 5.00 2.44
N PHE A 137 -5.56 4.31 2.87
CA PHE A 137 -4.19 4.79 2.73
C PHE A 137 -3.75 4.75 1.25
N LYS A 138 -3.44 5.93 0.73
CA LYS A 138 -3.17 6.16 -0.69
C LYS A 138 -1.74 6.67 -0.84
N GLY A 139 -0.82 5.76 -1.19
CA GLY A 139 0.60 6.04 -1.39
C GLY A 139 1.14 5.29 -2.61
N TYR A 140 2.14 5.87 -3.27
CA TYR A 140 2.73 5.29 -4.48
C TYR A 140 3.28 3.88 -4.25
N TYR A 141 3.87 3.62 -3.07
CA TYR A 141 4.32 2.29 -2.67
C TYR A 141 3.17 1.28 -2.66
N HIS A 142 2.11 1.52 -1.88
CA HIS A 142 0.98 0.59 -1.76
C HIS A 142 0.30 0.35 -3.11
N TRP A 143 0.12 1.40 -3.92
CA TRP A 143 -0.42 1.23 -5.26
C TRP A 143 0.46 0.31 -6.12
N THR A 144 1.76 0.59 -6.18
CA THR A 144 2.68 -0.10 -7.11
C THR A 144 3.02 -1.51 -6.65
N ILE A 145 3.20 -1.72 -5.34
CA ILE A 145 3.74 -2.95 -4.76
C ILE A 145 2.65 -3.86 -4.19
N GLU A 146 1.48 -3.33 -3.85
CA GLU A 146 0.40 -4.11 -3.24
C GLU A 146 -0.85 -4.20 -4.12
N VAL A 147 -1.16 -3.19 -4.94
CA VAL A 147 -2.37 -3.18 -5.78
C VAL A 147 -2.10 -3.65 -7.20
N LEU A 148 -1.16 -3.03 -7.93
CA LEU A 148 -0.89 -3.40 -9.31
C LEU A 148 -0.53 -4.89 -9.50
N PRO A 149 0.25 -5.56 -8.63
CA PRO A 149 0.53 -6.98 -8.79
C PRO A 149 -0.72 -7.87 -8.68
N LYS A 150 -1.72 -7.46 -7.89
CA LYS A 150 -3.01 -8.18 -7.80
C LYS A 150 -3.79 -8.08 -9.10
N ILE A 151 -3.80 -6.90 -9.70
CA ILE A 151 -4.40 -6.71 -11.02
C ILE A 151 -3.67 -7.59 -12.03
N CYS A 152 -2.34 -7.65 -11.97
CA CYS A 152 -1.54 -8.53 -12.83
C CYS A 152 -1.90 -10.02 -12.65
N ALA A 153 -2.09 -10.49 -11.41
CA ALA A 153 -2.53 -11.85 -11.13
C ALA A 153 -3.94 -12.13 -11.68
N CYS A 154 -4.86 -11.18 -11.53
CA CYS A 154 -6.22 -11.30 -12.09
C CYS A 154 -6.21 -11.32 -13.63
N LEU A 155 -5.36 -10.51 -14.26
CA LEU A 155 -5.14 -10.53 -15.71
C LEU A 155 -4.49 -11.83 -16.19
N GLU A 156 -3.62 -12.45 -15.39
CA GLU A 156 -3.04 -13.75 -15.70
C GLU A 156 -4.11 -14.85 -15.67
N ARG A 157 -5.02 -14.80 -14.68
CA ARG A 157 -6.09 -15.79 -14.53
C ARG A 157 -7.22 -15.65 -15.55
N TRP A 158 -7.62 -14.42 -15.87
CA TRP A 158 -8.84 -14.16 -16.65
C TRP A 158 -8.63 -13.41 -17.96
N GLY A 159 -7.39 -13.04 -18.29
CA GLY A 159 -7.05 -12.32 -19.52
C GLY A 159 -7.50 -10.86 -19.55
N PRO A 160 -7.32 -10.20 -20.71
CA PRO A 160 -7.84 -8.85 -20.96
C PRO A 160 -9.35 -8.83 -20.70
N GLY A 161 -9.84 -7.83 -19.96
CA GLY A 161 -11.26 -7.78 -19.58
C GLY A 161 -11.62 -8.44 -18.24
N LEU A 162 -10.66 -9.08 -17.55
CA LEU A 162 -10.84 -9.67 -16.21
C LEU A 162 -11.98 -10.68 -16.11
N GLY A 163 -12.35 -11.33 -17.22
CA GLY A 163 -13.49 -12.24 -17.29
C GLY A 163 -14.83 -11.58 -16.92
N GLY A 164 -15.00 -10.30 -17.25
CA GLY A 164 -16.21 -9.51 -16.97
C GLY A 164 -16.31 -8.98 -15.53
N ARG A 165 -15.25 -9.09 -14.72
CA ARG A 165 -15.22 -8.57 -13.35
C ARG A 165 -14.93 -7.08 -13.31
N THR A 166 -15.62 -6.37 -12.41
CA THR A 166 -15.36 -4.95 -12.11
C THR A 166 -14.37 -4.83 -10.96
N LEU A 167 -13.31 -4.03 -11.11
CA LEU A 167 -12.40 -3.66 -10.03
C LEU A 167 -13.09 -2.67 -9.09
N VAL A 168 -13.31 -3.04 -7.83
CA VAL A 168 -14.05 -2.21 -6.86
C VAL A 168 -13.14 -1.83 -5.70
N PHE A 169 -12.87 -0.52 -5.55
CA PHE A 169 -11.93 -0.01 -4.56
C PHE A 169 -12.05 1.52 -4.35
N PRO A 170 -11.55 2.07 -3.23
CA PRO A 170 -11.53 3.51 -3.01
C PRO A 170 -10.41 4.17 -3.83
N ARG A 171 -10.76 4.89 -4.91
CA ARG A 171 -9.79 5.53 -5.83
C ARG A 171 -9.07 6.72 -5.20
N SER A 172 -7.78 6.86 -5.46
CA SER A 172 -6.99 8.04 -5.08
C SER A 172 -7.01 9.15 -6.12
N TYR A 173 -7.35 8.83 -7.37
CA TYR A 173 -7.33 9.72 -8.53
C TYR A 173 -5.97 10.38 -8.82
N ARG A 174 -4.88 9.87 -8.21
CA ARG A 174 -3.53 10.36 -8.51
C ARG A 174 -3.10 9.92 -9.91
N ALA A 175 -2.21 10.70 -10.52
CA ALA A 175 -1.73 10.43 -11.88
C ALA A 175 -1.19 9.00 -12.05
N TYR A 176 -0.38 8.52 -11.09
CA TYR A 176 0.17 7.15 -11.11
C TYR A 176 -0.90 6.05 -11.03
N GLU A 177 -2.07 6.33 -10.42
CA GLU A 177 -3.16 5.37 -10.31
C GLU A 177 -3.83 5.21 -11.67
N LYS A 178 -4.17 6.33 -12.31
CA LYS A 178 -4.76 6.35 -13.64
C LYS A 178 -3.81 5.74 -14.68
N GLU A 179 -2.54 6.16 -14.65
CA GLU A 179 -1.53 5.66 -15.58
C GLU A 179 -1.26 4.17 -15.36
N GLY A 180 -1.14 3.71 -14.11
CA GLY A 180 -0.94 2.28 -13.81
C GLY A 180 -2.08 1.39 -14.31
N LEU A 181 -3.34 1.84 -14.19
CA LEU A 181 -4.49 1.13 -14.78
C LEU A 181 -4.42 1.10 -16.30
N ALA A 182 -4.16 2.24 -16.93
CA ALA A 182 -4.05 2.36 -18.38
C ALA A 182 -2.93 1.49 -18.96
N LEU A 183 -1.76 1.43 -18.30
CA LEU A 183 -0.64 0.57 -18.67
C LEU A 183 -0.99 -0.92 -18.60
N LEU A 184 -1.93 -1.31 -17.74
CA LEU A 184 -2.44 -2.68 -17.65
C LEU A 184 -3.63 -2.94 -18.59
N GLY A 185 -4.01 -1.97 -19.42
CA GLY A 185 -5.15 -2.08 -20.33
C GLY A 185 -6.50 -2.07 -19.61
N ILE A 186 -6.57 -1.53 -18.39
CA ILE A 186 -7.81 -1.41 -17.62
C ILE A 186 -8.46 -0.05 -17.90
N SER A 187 -9.67 -0.09 -18.45
CA SER A 187 -10.46 1.13 -18.71
C SER A 187 -11.23 1.59 -17.47
N GLU A 188 -11.73 2.83 -17.47
CA GLU A 188 -12.48 3.35 -16.33
C GLU A 188 -13.81 2.60 -16.11
N GLU A 189 -14.43 2.11 -17.17
CA GLU A 189 -15.68 1.33 -17.15
C GLU A 189 -15.51 -0.02 -16.43
N GLN A 190 -14.28 -0.54 -16.39
CA GLN A 190 -13.95 -1.75 -15.63
C GLN A 190 -13.71 -1.48 -14.14
N THR A 191 -13.86 -0.23 -13.68
CA THR A 191 -13.61 0.17 -12.30
C THR A 191 -14.83 0.80 -11.65
N LEU A 192 -14.92 0.69 -10.32
CA LEU A 192 -15.97 1.33 -9.53
C LEU A 192 -15.39 1.95 -8.25
N ASP A 193 -15.50 3.28 -8.13
CA ASP A 193 -14.96 4.04 -6.99
C ASP A 193 -15.87 3.97 -5.76
N THR A 194 -15.32 3.48 -4.66
CA THR A 194 -16.04 3.39 -3.38
C THR A 194 -15.92 4.63 -2.49
N THR A 195 -15.03 5.56 -2.82
CA THR A 195 -14.74 6.78 -2.03
C THR A 195 -15.97 7.63 -1.68
N PRO A 196 -17.00 7.79 -2.56
CA PRO A 196 -18.20 8.56 -2.25
C PRO A 196 -19.15 7.94 -1.20
N GLY A 197 -18.71 6.92 -0.47
CA GLY A 197 -19.55 6.16 0.45
C GLY A 197 -20.39 5.10 -0.26
N LEU A 198 -19.89 4.54 -1.37
CA LEU A 198 -20.58 3.52 -2.15
C LEU A 198 -20.37 2.14 -1.53
N ASN A 199 -21.47 1.44 -1.28
CA ASN A 199 -21.47 0.02 -0.93
C ASN A 199 -21.90 -0.79 -2.15
N VAL A 200 -21.09 -1.76 -2.56
CA VAL A 200 -21.30 -2.52 -3.79
C VAL A 200 -21.67 -3.95 -3.41
N GLU A 201 -22.88 -4.38 -3.76
CA GLU A 201 -23.30 -5.79 -3.66
C GLU A 201 -22.87 -6.54 -4.93
N ALA A 202 -22.46 -7.80 -4.79
CA ALA A 202 -22.06 -8.62 -5.93
C ALA A 202 -22.52 -10.08 -5.80
N ASP A 203 -22.69 -10.76 -6.94
CA ASP A 203 -22.96 -12.20 -6.97
C ASP A 203 -21.68 -13.01 -6.70
N SER A 204 -20.53 -12.45 -7.08
CA SER A 204 -19.21 -12.96 -6.70
C SER A 204 -18.21 -11.84 -6.38
N ILE A 205 -17.31 -12.11 -5.43
CA ILE A 205 -16.20 -11.23 -5.07
C ILE A 205 -14.90 -12.04 -5.06
N ALA A 206 -13.98 -11.67 -5.94
CA ALA A 206 -12.60 -12.11 -5.89
C ALA A 206 -11.77 -11.21 -4.97
N ILE A 207 -10.90 -11.83 -4.18
CA ILE A 207 -9.91 -11.19 -3.33
C ILE A 207 -8.52 -11.76 -3.64
N VAL A 208 -7.48 -10.97 -3.40
CA VAL A 208 -6.09 -11.43 -3.46
C VAL A 208 -5.42 -11.03 -2.16
N PRO A 209 -5.25 -11.95 -1.19
CA PRO A 209 -4.75 -11.60 0.13
C PRO A 209 -3.32 -11.04 0.10
N ALA A 210 -3.10 -9.86 0.68
CA ALA A 210 -1.75 -9.32 0.90
C ALA A 210 -1.13 -9.91 2.19
N PRO A 211 0.20 -9.96 2.35
CA PRO A 211 0.82 -10.52 3.56
C PRO A 211 0.67 -9.60 4.78
N ASN A 212 1.44 -8.51 4.82
CA ASN A 212 1.44 -7.49 5.87
C ASN A 212 1.99 -6.18 5.32
N TRP A 213 2.03 -5.15 6.17
CA TRP A 213 2.31 -3.77 5.73
C TRP A 213 3.71 -3.57 5.16
N PHE A 214 4.65 -4.44 5.51
CA PHE A 214 6.06 -4.27 5.17
C PHE A 214 6.55 -5.27 4.13
N ARG A 215 5.71 -6.23 3.73
CA ARG A 215 6.09 -7.27 2.77
C ARG A 215 5.35 -7.05 1.45
N PRO A 216 6.04 -7.07 0.31
CA PRO A 216 5.38 -7.00 -0.98
C PRO A 216 4.48 -8.22 -1.17
N ILE A 217 3.43 -8.07 -1.97
CA ILE A 217 2.63 -9.22 -2.38
C ILE A 217 3.45 -10.08 -3.39
N PRO A 218 3.29 -11.41 -3.39
CA PRO A 218 3.74 -12.23 -4.51
C PRO A 218 3.20 -11.67 -5.84
N ASN A 219 3.85 -11.97 -6.97
CA ASN A 219 3.53 -11.46 -8.32
C ASN A 219 4.25 -10.16 -8.76
N LEU A 220 5.34 -9.76 -8.09
CA LEU A 220 6.20 -8.67 -8.59
C LEU A 220 6.81 -8.96 -9.97
N ASP A 221 6.99 -10.23 -10.31
CA ASP A 221 7.51 -10.65 -11.61
C ASP A 221 6.50 -10.42 -12.73
N LEU A 222 5.22 -10.69 -12.47
CA LEU A 222 4.13 -10.36 -13.39
C LEU A 222 4.00 -8.84 -13.56
N LEU A 223 4.15 -8.08 -12.47
CA LEU A 223 4.19 -6.62 -12.52
C LEU A 223 5.32 -6.14 -13.45
N ARG A 224 6.55 -6.61 -13.23
CA ARG A 224 7.71 -6.27 -14.06
C ARG A 224 7.51 -6.66 -15.52
N LYS A 225 7.06 -7.88 -15.78
CA LYS A 225 6.78 -8.41 -17.13
C LYS A 225 5.81 -7.51 -17.89
N ARG A 226 4.78 -6.98 -17.22
CA ARG A 226 3.75 -6.14 -17.85
C ARG A 226 4.18 -4.68 -17.99
N LEU A 227 4.90 -4.11 -17.02
CA LEU A 227 5.19 -2.66 -17.01
C LEU A 227 6.57 -2.28 -17.57
N LEU A 228 7.60 -3.13 -17.49
CA LEU A 228 8.93 -2.80 -18.04
C LEU A 228 8.93 -2.45 -19.54
N PRO A 229 8.14 -3.12 -20.42
CA PRO A 229 8.07 -2.76 -21.85
C PRO A 229 7.55 -1.35 -22.12
N HIS A 230 6.91 -0.71 -21.14
CA HIS A 230 6.33 0.61 -21.26
C HIS A 230 7.28 1.75 -20.87
N ALA A 231 8.52 1.46 -20.48
CA ALA A 231 9.50 2.46 -20.09
C ALA A 231 9.71 3.53 -21.16
N GLU A 232 9.84 4.77 -20.70
CA GLU A 232 10.17 5.93 -21.52
C GLU A 232 11.57 6.43 -21.13
N GLY A 233 12.48 6.40 -22.11
CA GLY A 233 13.87 6.78 -21.93
C GLY A 233 14.71 5.78 -21.12
N ASP A 234 15.95 6.16 -20.87
CA ASP A 234 16.93 5.42 -20.08
C ASP A 234 17.52 6.30 -18.99
N GLY A 235 17.55 5.77 -17.77
CA GLY A 235 18.21 6.40 -16.64
C GLY A 235 19.70 6.04 -16.54
N PRO A 236 20.43 6.79 -15.70
CA PRO A 236 21.81 6.46 -15.36
C PRO A 236 21.91 5.14 -14.60
N ARG A 237 23.11 4.54 -14.61
CA ARG A 237 23.37 3.28 -13.88
C ARG A 237 23.40 3.47 -12.36
N ARG A 238 23.86 4.62 -11.87
CA ARG A 238 24.00 4.89 -10.44
C ARG A 238 23.16 6.10 -10.05
N LEU A 239 22.15 5.87 -9.21
CA LEU A 239 21.16 6.88 -8.85
C LEU A 239 21.36 7.31 -7.41
N TYR A 240 21.45 8.62 -7.17
CA TYR A 240 21.22 9.20 -5.85
C TYR A 240 19.87 9.91 -5.87
N LEU A 241 18.89 9.39 -5.14
CA LEU A 241 17.56 10.00 -5.09
C LEU A 241 17.53 11.06 -3.98
N SER A 242 17.74 12.30 -4.37
CA SER A 242 17.72 13.45 -3.48
C SER A 242 16.30 13.71 -2.96
N ARG A 243 16.21 14.16 -1.71
CA ARG A 243 14.97 14.60 -1.07
C ARG A 243 14.94 16.12 -0.85
N THR A 244 15.87 16.85 -1.45
CA THR A 244 15.93 18.31 -1.34
C THR A 244 14.64 18.94 -1.89
N GLY A 245 14.13 19.93 -1.16
CA GLY A 245 12.82 20.55 -1.43
C GLY A 245 11.61 19.82 -0.83
N LEU A 246 11.77 18.64 -0.25
CA LEU A 246 10.69 17.97 0.48
C LEU A 246 10.57 18.49 1.92
N PRO A 247 9.36 18.51 2.51
CA PRO A 247 9.14 19.11 3.83
C PRO A 247 9.61 18.25 5.01
N ARG A 248 10.05 17.01 4.78
CA ARG A 248 10.34 16.00 5.82
C ARG A 248 11.33 14.95 5.33
N ARG A 249 12.08 14.35 6.27
CA ARG A 249 13.12 13.35 6.00
C ARG A 249 14.12 13.87 4.98
N THR A 250 14.69 15.05 5.23
CA THR A 250 15.73 15.63 4.40
C THR A 250 17.11 15.15 4.85
N CYS A 251 18.14 15.46 4.08
CA CYS A 251 19.54 15.15 4.39
C CYS A 251 20.29 16.47 4.68
N PRO A 252 20.48 16.86 5.96
CA PRO A 252 21.08 18.15 6.31
C PRO A 252 22.49 18.36 5.74
N ASN A 253 23.27 17.28 5.63
CA ASN A 253 24.61 17.26 5.05
C ASN A 253 24.63 16.68 3.62
N GLU A 254 23.57 16.90 2.81
CA GLU A 254 23.50 16.41 1.43
C GLU A 254 24.70 16.84 0.58
N ARG A 255 25.27 18.03 0.84
CA ARG A 255 26.45 18.51 0.11
C ARG A 255 27.64 17.57 0.30
N GLU A 256 27.95 17.21 1.54
CA GLU A 256 29.04 16.27 1.87
C GLU A 256 28.78 14.88 1.31
N LEU A 257 27.51 14.44 1.33
CA LEU A 257 27.09 13.19 0.70
C LEU A 257 27.34 13.23 -0.81
N TRP A 258 26.94 14.32 -1.48
CA TRP A 258 27.14 14.46 -2.92
C TRP A 258 28.61 14.51 -3.31
N ASP A 259 29.45 15.21 -2.53
CA ASP A 259 30.90 15.26 -2.75
C ASP A 259 31.56 13.86 -2.64
N LEU A 260 30.99 12.93 -1.85
CA LEU A 260 31.38 11.51 -1.83
C LEU A 260 30.86 10.73 -3.06
N LEU A 261 29.62 10.97 -3.50
CA LEU A 261 28.95 10.15 -4.50
C LEU A 261 29.32 10.51 -5.95
N GLN A 262 29.54 11.79 -6.25
CA GLN A 262 29.82 12.25 -7.61
C GLN A 262 31.06 11.56 -8.24
N PRO A 263 32.21 11.42 -7.54
CA PRO A 263 33.38 10.71 -8.10
C PRO A 263 33.13 9.21 -8.33
N LEU A 264 32.13 8.63 -7.65
CA LEU A 264 31.71 7.24 -7.81
C LEU A 264 30.72 7.07 -8.98
N GLY A 265 30.50 8.09 -9.81
CA GLY A 265 29.65 8.03 -11.00
C GLY A 265 28.15 8.05 -10.72
N PHE A 266 27.75 8.44 -9.51
CA PHE A 266 26.33 8.67 -9.21
C PHE A 266 25.80 9.88 -9.97
N THR A 267 24.53 9.81 -10.34
CA THR A 267 23.75 10.96 -10.82
C THR A 267 22.76 11.38 -9.74
N LEU A 268 22.74 12.66 -9.39
CA LEU A 268 21.75 13.24 -8.50
C LEU A 268 20.41 13.33 -9.23
N ILE A 269 19.41 12.63 -8.70
CA ILE A 269 18.04 12.63 -9.17
C ILE A 269 17.20 13.48 -8.21
N PRO A 270 16.75 14.68 -8.62
CA PRO A 270 15.91 15.50 -7.77
C PRO A 270 14.50 14.91 -7.67
N GLU A 271 13.82 15.24 -6.57
CA GLU A 271 12.39 15.01 -6.43
C GLU A 271 11.63 15.94 -7.39
N GLN A 272 10.96 15.34 -8.37
CA GLN A 272 10.10 16.05 -9.33
C GLN A 272 8.99 15.11 -9.80
N ALA A 273 7.91 15.69 -10.31
CA ALA A 273 6.85 14.92 -10.94
C ALA A 273 7.39 14.18 -12.18
N ARG A 274 7.06 12.88 -12.25
CA ARG A 274 7.40 11.98 -13.36
C ARG A 274 6.22 11.08 -13.62
N THR A 275 5.99 10.73 -14.88
CA THR A 275 5.03 9.67 -15.25
C THR A 275 5.54 8.32 -14.73
N VAL A 276 4.67 7.32 -14.65
CA VAL A 276 5.06 5.93 -14.35
C VAL A 276 6.04 5.44 -15.41
N ARG A 277 5.80 5.72 -16.70
CA ARG A 277 6.74 5.35 -17.79
C ARG A 277 8.13 5.93 -17.61
N GLN A 278 8.24 7.21 -17.24
CA GLN A 278 9.51 7.89 -16.98
C GLN A 278 10.19 7.33 -15.73
N GLN A 279 9.43 7.01 -14.67
CA GLN A 279 9.99 6.36 -13.49
C GLN A 279 10.53 4.96 -13.81
N ILE A 280 9.85 4.18 -14.66
CA ILE A 280 10.35 2.88 -15.10
C ILE A 280 11.64 3.06 -15.91
N GLY A 281 11.66 3.97 -16.89
CA GLY A 281 12.84 4.26 -17.72
C GLY A 281 14.04 4.71 -16.89
N LEU A 282 13.81 5.54 -15.87
CA LEU A 282 14.86 6.02 -14.96
C LEU A 282 15.52 4.89 -14.14
N PHE A 283 14.76 3.87 -13.74
CA PHE A 283 15.25 2.82 -12.84
C PHE A 283 15.65 1.52 -13.54
N ARG A 284 15.18 1.26 -14.78
CA ARG A 284 15.31 -0.05 -15.45
C ARG A 284 16.76 -0.55 -15.62
N ASN A 285 17.71 0.37 -15.73
CA ASN A 285 19.15 0.07 -15.88
C ASN A 285 19.98 0.44 -14.64
N ALA A 286 19.35 0.80 -13.52
CA ALA A 286 20.05 1.28 -12.34
C ALA A 286 20.72 0.12 -11.58
N GLU A 287 22.03 -0.02 -11.69
CA GLU A 287 22.84 -1.03 -10.99
C GLU A 287 23.07 -0.69 -9.51
N MET A 288 23.00 0.60 -9.16
CA MET A 288 23.18 1.08 -7.79
C MET A 288 22.24 2.24 -7.50
N ILE A 289 21.48 2.15 -6.40
CA ILE A 289 20.50 3.15 -5.99
C ILE A 289 20.78 3.52 -4.54
N LEU A 290 21.06 4.79 -4.28
CA LEU A 290 21.18 5.35 -2.94
C LEU A 290 20.05 6.32 -2.68
N SER A 291 19.35 6.17 -1.56
CA SER A 291 18.33 7.13 -1.14
C SER A 291 18.08 7.09 0.36
N LEU A 292 17.56 8.20 0.88
CA LEU A 292 16.89 8.22 2.17
C LEU A 292 15.55 7.47 2.07
N HIS A 293 15.12 6.84 3.18
CA HIS A 293 13.83 6.17 3.25
C HIS A 293 12.66 7.03 2.70
N GLY A 294 12.00 6.56 1.64
CA GLY A 294 10.88 7.29 1.05
C GLY A 294 10.27 6.64 -0.19
N SER A 295 9.13 7.17 -0.64
CA SER A 295 8.33 6.58 -1.73
C SER A 295 9.05 6.50 -3.08
N ALA A 296 10.08 7.31 -3.34
CA ALA A 296 10.86 7.23 -4.57
C ALA A 296 11.56 5.86 -4.72
N MET A 297 11.97 5.25 -3.61
CA MET A 297 12.57 3.91 -3.58
C MET A 297 11.58 2.79 -3.97
N THR A 298 10.28 3.08 -4.10
CA THR A 298 9.32 2.11 -4.68
C THR A 298 9.78 1.62 -6.06
N ASN A 299 10.44 2.50 -6.82
CA ASN A 299 10.87 2.22 -8.18
C ASN A 299 12.07 1.25 -8.29
N ILE A 300 12.68 0.82 -7.18
CA ILE A 300 13.69 -0.27 -7.22
C ILE A 300 13.09 -1.56 -7.80
N VAL A 301 11.75 -1.70 -7.76
CA VAL A 301 11.02 -2.79 -8.42
C VAL A 301 11.22 -2.85 -9.93
N TRP A 302 11.73 -1.78 -10.57
CA TRP A 302 12.04 -1.75 -12.00
C TRP A 302 13.51 -2.04 -12.30
N SER A 303 14.40 -1.92 -11.31
CA SER A 303 15.85 -2.09 -11.49
C SER A 303 16.27 -3.54 -11.75
N PRO A 304 17.49 -3.80 -12.25
CA PRO A 304 18.03 -5.15 -12.42
C PRO A 304 18.01 -5.97 -11.13
N ARG A 305 18.08 -7.30 -11.27
CA ARG A 305 18.02 -8.26 -10.16
C ARG A 305 19.26 -8.20 -9.28
N ASP A 306 20.40 -7.87 -9.86
CA ASP A 306 21.70 -7.75 -9.22
C ASP A 306 21.98 -6.33 -8.67
N ALA A 307 21.02 -5.41 -8.83
CA ALA A 307 21.14 -4.03 -8.36
C ALA A 307 21.43 -3.96 -6.85
N LEU A 308 22.28 -3.02 -6.47
CA LEU A 308 22.57 -2.68 -5.08
C LEU A 308 21.73 -1.48 -4.63
N VAL A 309 20.91 -1.69 -3.61
CA VAL A 309 20.12 -0.63 -2.98
C VAL A 309 20.77 -0.26 -1.64
N ILE A 310 21.11 1.02 -1.48
CA ILE A 310 21.68 1.61 -0.28
C ILE A 310 20.63 2.54 0.33
N GLU A 311 20.09 2.17 1.49
CA GLU A 311 19.11 2.97 2.20
C GLU A 311 19.76 3.76 3.35
N LEU A 312 19.59 5.07 3.33
CA LEU A 312 19.89 5.92 4.48
C LEU A 312 18.63 6.03 5.36
N ALA A 313 18.71 5.51 6.58
CA ALA A 313 17.59 5.49 7.50
C ALA A 313 17.98 5.99 8.90
N SER A 314 16.99 6.48 9.64
CA SER A 314 17.20 6.88 11.04
C SER A 314 17.21 5.63 11.92
N ARG A 315 18.09 5.58 12.93
CA ARG A 315 18.01 4.56 13.99
C ARG A 315 16.65 4.50 14.69
N ARG A 316 15.89 5.59 14.68
CA ARG A 316 14.56 5.67 15.28
C ARG A 316 13.43 5.26 14.32
N TYR A 317 13.73 5.11 13.03
CA TYR A 317 12.76 4.76 11.99
C TYR A 317 13.44 4.10 10.80
N ALA A 318 13.44 2.77 10.79
CA ALA A 318 13.98 1.91 9.75
C ALA A 318 12.97 0.78 9.43
N PRO A 319 11.81 1.10 8.83
CA PRO A 319 10.79 0.10 8.54
C PRO A 319 11.24 -0.88 7.44
N GLU A 320 10.73 -2.10 7.47
CA GLU A 320 11.24 -3.19 6.62
C GLU A 320 10.75 -3.16 5.15
N TYR A 321 10.19 -2.05 4.65
CA TYR A 321 9.62 -1.97 3.30
C TYR A 321 10.61 -2.35 2.19
N PHE A 322 11.74 -1.63 2.11
CA PHE A 322 12.74 -1.83 1.07
C PHE A 322 13.65 -3.04 1.29
N PRO A 323 14.05 -3.44 2.52
CA PRO A 323 14.74 -4.71 2.69
C PRO A 323 13.86 -5.92 2.31
N ASN A 324 12.55 -5.86 2.55
CA ASN A 324 11.65 -6.94 2.09
C ASN A 324 11.42 -6.89 0.58
N LEU A 325 11.31 -5.70 -0.02
CA LEU A 325 11.16 -5.55 -1.46
C LEU A 325 12.39 -6.07 -2.22
N THR A 326 13.59 -5.63 -1.83
CA THR A 326 14.86 -6.11 -2.42
C THR A 326 15.03 -7.62 -2.28
N ARG A 327 14.75 -8.18 -1.09
CA ARG A 327 14.78 -9.64 -0.87
C ARG A 327 13.83 -10.38 -1.82
N SER A 328 12.62 -9.86 -2.01
CA SER A 328 11.64 -10.47 -2.93
C SER A 328 12.04 -10.36 -4.39
N LEU A 329 12.91 -9.40 -4.72
CA LEU A 329 13.44 -9.19 -6.07
C LEU A 329 14.77 -9.90 -6.32
N GLY A 330 15.42 -10.45 -5.29
CA GLY A 330 16.78 -11.00 -5.38
C GLY A 330 17.89 -9.94 -5.41
N GLN A 331 17.56 -8.69 -5.08
CA GLN A 331 18.49 -7.55 -5.08
C GLN A 331 19.38 -7.51 -3.85
N ARG A 332 20.55 -6.87 -3.99
CA ARG A 332 21.45 -6.60 -2.87
C ARG A 332 20.95 -5.37 -2.12
N TYR A 333 21.01 -5.42 -0.78
CA TYR A 333 20.54 -4.33 0.06
C TYR A 333 21.56 -4.04 1.17
N HIS A 334 21.84 -2.75 1.37
CA HIS A 334 22.64 -2.25 2.47
C HIS A 334 21.92 -1.08 3.13
N GLN A 335 21.92 -1.03 4.46
CA GLN A 335 21.30 0.05 5.21
C GLN A 335 22.37 0.74 6.05
N VAL A 336 22.46 2.06 5.91
CA VAL A 336 23.28 2.91 6.76
C VAL A 336 22.36 3.62 7.75
N LEU A 337 22.57 3.33 9.03
CA LEU A 337 21.76 3.85 10.13
C LEU A 337 22.44 5.02 10.81
N SER A 338 21.87 6.20 10.61
CA SER A 338 22.40 7.43 11.21
C SER A 338 21.69 7.81 12.50
N GLY A 339 22.38 8.57 13.35
CA GLY A 339 21.76 9.30 14.46
C GLY A 339 20.67 10.23 13.92
N ALA A 340 19.54 10.33 14.63
CA ALA A 340 18.45 11.21 14.19
C ALA A 340 18.92 12.67 14.22
N GLY A 341 18.71 13.41 13.12
CA GLY A 341 18.90 14.86 13.11
C GLY A 341 18.04 15.54 14.19
N LYS A 342 18.48 16.71 14.66
CA LYS A 342 17.89 17.43 15.81
C LYS A 342 16.45 17.93 15.61
N HIS A 343 15.84 17.72 14.45
CA HIS A 343 14.57 18.32 14.09
C HIS A 343 13.52 17.24 13.83
N HIS A 344 12.43 17.30 14.62
CA HIS A 344 11.13 16.62 14.51
C HIS A 344 10.75 15.74 15.72
N LYS A 345 9.51 15.96 16.22
CA LYS A 345 8.93 15.26 17.39
C LYS A 345 8.67 13.77 17.16
N THR A 346 8.62 13.30 15.91
CA THR A 346 8.36 11.89 15.58
C THR A 346 9.42 11.34 14.63
N ALA A 347 9.87 10.11 14.90
CA ALA A 347 10.96 9.48 14.15
C ALA A 347 10.66 9.29 12.65
N VAL A 348 9.38 9.12 12.29
CA VAL A 348 8.93 8.88 10.90
C VAL A 348 9.22 10.06 9.96
N ILE A 349 9.28 11.28 10.49
CA ILE A 349 9.46 12.49 9.68
C ILE A 349 10.82 13.16 9.90
N ALA A 350 11.63 12.61 10.82
CA ALA A 350 12.91 13.15 11.21
C ALA A 350 13.90 13.18 10.03
N ASP A 351 14.71 14.22 9.99
CA ASP A 351 15.83 14.30 9.05
C ASP A 351 16.88 13.23 9.36
N VAL A 352 17.58 12.81 8.31
CA VAL A 352 18.62 11.78 8.37
C VAL A 352 19.91 12.40 7.88
N GLU A 353 20.85 12.60 8.79
CA GLU A 353 22.22 12.99 8.45
C GLU A 353 22.94 11.78 7.85
N ALA A 354 23.59 11.91 6.70
CA ALA A 354 24.32 10.79 6.11
C ALA A 354 25.61 10.51 6.90
N ASP A 355 25.84 9.25 7.28
CA ASP A 355 27.11 8.83 7.89
C ASP A 355 28.18 8.65 6.79
N ILE A 356 28.89 9.74 6.49
CA ILE A 356 29.88 9.80 5.41
C ILE A 356 31.03 8.81 5.64
N PRO A 357 31.63 8.68 6.85
CA PRO A 357 32.64 7.67 7.11
C PRO A 357 32.15 6.24 6.87
N ALA A 358 30.94 5.88 7.34
CA ALA A 358 30.38 4.56 7.12
C ALA A 358 30.13 4.27 5.64
N LEU A 359 29.58 5.24 4.89
CA LEU A 359 29.38 5.11 3.45
C LEU A 359 30.70 4.95 2.69
N ARG A 360 31.71 5.75 3.03
CA ARG A 360 33.04 5.64 2.42
C ARG A 360 33.64 4.26 2.64
N SER A 361 33.65 3.78 3.88
CA SER A 361 34.15 2.44 4.21
C SER A 361 33.39 1.34 3.48
N TYR A 362 32.06 1.48 3.36
CA TYR A 362 31.24 0.53 2.61
C TYR A 362 31.59 0.54 1.12
N PHE A 363 31.69 1.70 0.48
CA PHE A 363 32.08 1.78 -0.93
C PHE A 363 33.47 1.19 -1.16
N GLU A 364 34.46 1.50 -0.32
CA GLU A 364 35.81 0.93 -0.41
C GLU A 364 35.83 -0.61 -0.28
N SER A 365 34.84 -1.20 0.40
CA SER A 365 34.70 -2.67 0.51
C SER A 365 34.12 -3.35 -0.73
N LEU A 366 33.48 -2.60 -1.64
CA LEU A 366 32.92 -3.15 -2.86
C LEU A 366 34.04 -3.38 -3.89
N GLU A 367 34.16 -4.59 -4.43
CA GLU A 367 35.24 -4.99 -5.36
C GLU A 367 35.55 -4.01 -6.53
N PRO A 368 34.59 -3.27 -7.14
CA PRO A 368 34.90 -2.26 -8.16
C PRO A 368 35.61 -1.01 -7.64
N PHE A 369 35.66 -0.81 -6.32
CA PHE A 369 36.17 0.38 -5.62
C PHE A 369 37.23 0.06 -4.57
N ALA A 370 37.43 -1.23 -4.25
CA ALA A 370 38.52 -1.68 -3.42
C ALA A 370 39.85 -1.28 -4.06
N ARG A 371 40.65 -0.49 -3.34
CA ARG A 371 42.04 -0.23 -3.74
C ARG A 371 42.72 -1.60 -3.86
N LYS A 372 43.20 -1.94 -5.06
CA LYS A 372 44.14 -3.06 -5.21
C LYS A 372 45.29 -2.81 -4.20
N PRO A 373 45.67 -3.80 -3.39
CA PRO A 373 46.85 -3.67 -2.53
C PRO A 373 48.07 -3.38 -3.42
N GLY A 374 48.66 -2.20 -3.22
CA GLY A 374 49.99 -1.76 -3.66
C GLY A 374 50.55 -2.29 -4.99
N SER A 375 50.45 -1.49 -6.06
CA SER A 375 51.58 -1.33 -6.98
C SER A 375 52.47 -0.21 -6.43
N GLY A 376 53.19 -0.52 -5.36
CA GLY A 376 54.19 0.37 -4.75
C GLY A 376 55.47 -0.42 -4.52
N GLY A 377 56.50 -0.09 -5.31
CA GLY A 377 57.90 -0.48 -5.07
C GLY A 377 58.36 -1.75 -5.79
N GLN A 378 58.93 -1.61 -6.99
CA GLN A 378 60.37 -1.35 -7.17
C GLN A 378 60.60 -0.66 -8.52
#